data_AF-D4A728-F1
#
_entry.id   AF-D4A728-F1
#
_cell.length_a   1.000
_cell.length_b   1.000
_cell.length_c   1.000
_cell.angle_alpha   90.00
_cell.angle_beta   90.00
_cell.angle_gamma   90.00
#
_symmetry.space_group_name_H-M   'P 1'
#
loop_
_entity.id
_entity.type
_entity.pdbx_description
1 polymer ?
#
loop_
_entity_poly.entity_id
_entity_poly.type
_entity_poly.pdbx_seq_one_letter_code
_entity_poly.pdbx_strand_id
1 'polypeptide(L)'
;MHTGSPNQGLVGREALWHPQCLSKKWDPINLGPADRQGSLKPAFRSIFSPRSSKTNGKIRRQTRGDLLRRKKMDNMSPRLKAFLSEPIGEKDVAWVDGISCELAINLVTKGFNKAYVLLGQFLLMHKNEAEFQRWIICCCGATECEARQSSTCLKEWCACFL
;
A
#
# COMPACT_ATOMS: atom_id res chain seq x y z
N MET A 1 -28.43 -59.87 -29.88
CA MET A 1 -27.09 -59.27 -30.10
C MET A 1 -27.06 -57.96 -29.34
N HIS A 2 -26.55 -57.99 -28.10
CA HIS A 2 -26.45 -56.81 -27.23
C HIS A 2 -24.97 -56.48 -27.06
N THR A 3 -24.46 -55.51 -27.81
CA THR A 3 -23.16 -54.90 -27.56
C THR A 3 -23.25 -53.42 -27.92
N GLY A 4 -23.73 -52.62 -26.96
CA GLY A 4 -23.85 -51.17 -27.09
C GLY A 4 -23.42 -50.53 -25.77
N SER A 5 -22.34 -49.75 -25.84
CA SER A 5 -21.71 -48.95 -24.78
C SER A 5 -20.82 -49.71 -23.79
N PRO A 6 -19.56 -49.24 -23.68
CA PRO A 6 -19.20 -48.57 -22.44
C PRO A 6 -18.57 -47.20 -22.70
N ASN A 7 -19.32 -46.16 -22.31
CA ASN A 7 -18.91 -45.16 -21.33
C ASN A 7 -17.39 -44.86 -21.25
N GLN A 8 -16.95 -43.83 -21.98
CA GLN A 8 -15.65 -43.17 -21.74
C GLN A 8 -15.92 -41.73 -21.29
N GLY A 9 -15.88 -41.54 -19.98
CA GLY A 9 -15.00 -40.56 -19.33
C GLY A 9 -15.21 -39.08 -19.66
N LEU A 10 -16.17 -38.48 -18.96
CA LEU A 10 -16.13 -37.06 -18.57
C LEU A 10 -14.98 -36.82 -17.58
N VAL A 11 -13.81 -36.33 -17.99
CA VAL A 11 -12.92 -35.53 -17.12
C VAL A 11 -12.04 -34.65 -18.01
N GLY A 12 -12.06 -33.33 -17.80
CA GLY A 12 -11.12 -32.42 -18.46
C GLY A 12 -11.60 -30.99 -18.61
N ARG A 13 -12.33 -30.45 -17.62
CA ARG A 13 -12.42 -28.98 -17.44
C ARG A 13 -11.07 -28.50 -16.94
N GLU A 14 -10.13 -28.28 -17.84
CA GLU A 14 -8.99 -27.45 -17.53
C GLU A 14 -9.23 -26.09 -18.17
N ALA A 15 -9.79 -25.21 -17.34
CA ALA A 15 -9.85 -23.79 -17.59
C ALA A 15 -8.41 -23.28 -17.66
N LEU A 16 -7.84 -23.31 -18.87
CA LEU A 16 -6.76 -22.45 -19.27
C LEU A 16 -7.27 -21.01 -19.12
N TRP A 17 -7.08 -20.47 -17.93
CA TRP A 17 -7.17 -19.05 -17.67
C TRP A 17 -6.27 -18.33 -18.67
N HIS A 18 -6.91 -17.89 -19.73
CA HIS A 18 -6.42 -16.90 -20.66
C HIS A 18 -6.08 -15.64 -19.85
N PRO A 19 -4.81 -15.23 -19.71
CA PRO A 19 -4.47 -13.92 -19.19
C PRO A 19 -4.65 -12.93 -20.34
N GLN A 20 -5.90 -12.61 -20.70
CA GLN A 20 -6.19 -11.39 -21.45
C GLN A 20 -6.11 -10.20 -20.50
N CYS A 21 -4.91 -9.89 -20.04
CA CYS A 21 -4.59 -8.60 -19.43
C CYS A 21 -3.12 -8.28 -19.71
N LEU A 22 -2.90 -7.87 -20.97
CA LEU A 22 -2.07 -6.74 -21.30
C LEU A 22 -0.65 -6.79 -20.70
N SER A 23 0.18 -7.58 -21.37
CA SER A 23 1.55 -7.18 -21.65
C SER A 23 1.51 -5.83 -22.38
N LYS A 24 1.42 -4.74 -21.62
CA LYS A 24 1.69 -3.38 -22.08
C LYS A 24 3.19 -3.33 -22.30
N LYS A 25 3.57 -3.76 -23.50
CA LYS A 25 4.73 -3.36 -24.26
C LYS A 25 5.08 -1.89 -23.96
N TRP A 26 5.93 -1.68 -22.96
CA TRP A 26 6.61 -0.41 -22.77
C TRP A 26 7.75 -0.41 -23.79
N ASP A 27 7.46 0.13 -24.96
CA ASP A 27 8.46 0.40 -25.98
C ASP A 27 9.51 1.37 -25.38
N PRO A 28 10.80 1.00 -25.35
CA PRO A 28 11.85 1.91 -24.94
C PRO A 28 11.98 3.05 -25.96
N ILE A 29 11.83 4.26 -25.45
CA ILE A 29 11.98 5.53 -26.15
C ILE A 29 13.33 5.54 -26.86
N ASN A 30 13.31 5.69 -28.18
CA ASN A 30 14.49 5.82 -29.02
C ASN A 30 15.38 6.95 -28.50
N LEU A 31 16.55 6.58 -27.93
CA LEU A 31 17.68 7.48 -27.77
C LEU A 31 18.24 7.79 -29.16
N GLY A 32 17.72 8.85 -29.79
CA GLY A 32 18.31 9.44 -30.98
C GLY A 32 19.60 10.21 -30.63
N PRO A 33 20.69 10.06 -31.41
CA PRO A 33 21.93 10.78 -31.21
C PRO A 33 21.99 12.11 -31.98
N ALA A 34 22.77 13.03 -31.40
CA ALA A 34 23.63 14.05 -32.04
C ALA A 34 23.07 14.96 -33.14
N ASP A 35 23.05 16.27 -32.85
CA ASP A 35 23.66 17.38 -33.63
C ASP A 35 23.10 18.71 -33.06
N ARG A 36 23.71 19.89 -33.11
CA ARG A 36 25.06 20.41 -33.32
C ARG A 36 24.86 21.94 -33.23
N GLN A 37 25.69 22.60 -32.44
CA GLN A 37 26.14 24.00 -32.55
C GLN A 37 25.09 25.11 -32.83
N GLY A 38 24.83 25.90 -31.79
CA GLY A 38 24.30 27.27 -31.91
C GLY A 38 25.13 28.21 -31.05
N SER A 39 26.25 28.68 -31.60
CA SER A 39 26.98 29.85 -31.11
C SER A 39 26.22 31.09 -31.55
N LEU A 40 25.89 31.99 -30.61
CA LEU A 40 26.18 33.43 -30.67
C LEU A 40 25.44 34.16 -29.54
N LYS A 41 26.22 34.76 -28.65
CA LYS A 41 25.79 35.77 -27.67
C LYS A 41 25.37 37.05 -28.41
N PRO A 42 24.48 37.84 -27.80
CA PRO A 42 24.96 39.17 -27.41
C PRO A 42 24.60 39.52 -25.97
N ALA A 43 25.54 40.22 -25.34
CA ALA A 43 25.45 40.74 -23.99
C ALA A 43 24.58 42.01 -23.99
N PHE A 44 23.48 42.01 -23.24
CA PHE A 44 22.86 43.25 -22.80
C PHE A 44 23.13 43.43 -21.30
N ARG A 45 24.12 44.27 -21.01
CA ARG A 45 24.40 44.80 -19.68
C ARG A 45 23.25 45.74 -19.31
N SER A 46 22.26 45.25 -18.59
CA SER A 46 21.30 46.13 -17.91
C SER A 46 21.78 46.38 -16.48
N ILE A 47 22.26 47.60 -16.27
CA ILE A 47 22.69 48.17 -15.01
C ILE A 47 21.43 48.45 -14.20
N PHE A 48 20.96 47.45 -13.44
CA PHE A 48 20.09 47.68 -12.29
C PHE A 48 20.47 46.69 -11.20
N SER A 49 21.44 47.08 -10.37
CA SER A 49 21.35 46.78 -8.94
C SER A 49 20.28 47.69 -8.37
N PRO A 50 19.23 47.13 -7.74
CA PRO A 50 19.23 47.29 -6.30
C PRO A 50 18.68 46.08 -5.51
N ARG A 51 19.29 45.93 -4.33
CA ARG A 51 18.73 45.35 -3.11
C ARG A 51 18.65 43.82 -3.07
N SER A 52 19.81 43.24 -2.75
CA SER A 52 19.92 42.00 -1.99
C SER A 52 19.14 42.14 -0.68
N SER A 53 17.86 41.78 -0.72
CA SER A 53 17.08 41.47 0.47
C SER A 53 17.67 40.21 1.05
N LYS A 54 18.44 40.36 2.13
CA LYS A 54 18.80 39.29 3.06
C LYS A 54 17.53 38.50 3.38
N THR A 55 17.32 37.37 2.71
CA THR A 55 16.42 36.35 3.21
C THR A 55 17.11 35.79 4.45
N ASN A 56 16.81 36.37 5.61
CA ASN A 56 17.06 35.71 6.88
C ASN A 56 16.29 34.39 6.82
N GLY A 57 16.99 33.34 6.41
CA GLY A 57 16.55 31.97 6.59
C GLY A 57 16.31 31.78 8.07
N LYS A 58 15.07 31.97 8.50
CA LYS A 58 14.62 31.67 9.84
C LYS A 58 14.74 30.17 9.95
N ILE A 59 15.88 29.70 10.45
CA ILE A 59 16.13 28.30 10.79
C ILE A 59 15.02 27.93 11.76
N ARG A 60 13.98 27.31 11.22
CA ARG A 60 12.85 26.83 11.98
C ARG A 60 13.45 25.78 12.91
N ARG A 61 13.52 26.07 14.21
CA ARG A 61 14.01 25.12 15.21
C ARG A 61 13.12 23.88 15.09
N GLN A 62 13.65 22.85 14.44
CA GLN A 62 12.97 21.58 14.30
C GLN A 62 12.89 20.98 15.70
N THR A 63 11.68 20.87 16.24
CA THR A 63 11.54 20.39 17.62
C THR A 63 11.87 18.90 17.67
N ARG A 64 12.32 18.41 18.84
CA ARG A 64 12.55 16.98 19.06
C ARG A 64 11.30 16.15 18.76
N GLY A 65 10.11 16.70 18.98
CA GLY A 65 8.82 16.08 18.62
C GLY A 65 8.64 15.93 17.10
N ASP A 66 9.00 16.95 16.30
CA ASP A 66 8.93 16.88 14.84
C ASP A 66 9.91 15.84 14.27
N LEU A 67 11.11 15.73 14.85
CA LEU A 67 12.10 14.72 14.50
C LEU A 67 11.61 13.31 14.82
N LEU A 68 11.05 13.10 16.02
CA LEU A 68 10.53 11.79 16.42
C LEU A 68 9.32 11.37 15.59
N ARG A 69 8.41 12.29 15.26
CA ARG A 69 7.26 12.00 14.39
C ARG A 69 7.70 11.65 12.98
N ARG A 70 8.64 12.43 12.38
CA ARG A 70 9.21 12.12 11.07
C ARG A 70 9.90 10.76 11.06
N LYS A 71 10.75 10.49 12.06
CA LYS A 71 11.45 9.22 12.19
C LYS A 71 10.45 8.06 12.32
N LYS A 72 9.38 8.22 13.12
CA LYS A 72 8.32 7.21 13.22
C LYS A 72 7.69 6.92 11.86
N MET A 73 7.36 7.95 11.06
CA MET A 73 6.85 7.77 9.70
C MET A 73 7.87 7.11 8.78
N ASP A 74 9.14 7.50 8.81
CA ASP A 74 10.19 6.92 7.96
C ASP A 74 10.34 5.41 8.20
N ASN A 75 10.19 4.97 9.45
CA ASN A 75 10.26 3.57 9.88
C ASN A 75 9.00 2.72 9.59
N MET A 76 7.90 3.30 9.08
CA MET A 76 6.69 2.52 8.75
C MET A 76 6.85 1.72 7.45
N SER A 77 6.19 0.56 7.38
CA SER A 77 6.11 -0.22 6.15
C SER A 77 5.42 0.58 5.03
N PRO A 78 5.75 0.34 3.75
CA PRO A 78 5.08 1.03 2.63
C PRO A 78 3.56 0.81 2.63
N ARG A 79 3.10 -0.39 3.00
CA ARG A 79 1.67 -0.71 3.13
C ARG A 79 1.02 0.09 4.25
N LEU A 80 1.66 0.17 5.42
CA LEU A 80 1.16 0.99 6.52
C LEU A 80 1.03 2.46 6.11
N LYS A 81 2.05 3.02 5.43
CA LYS A 81 1.99 4.40 4.90
C LYS A 81 0.82 4.60 3.95
N ALA A 82 0.61 3.68 3.02
CA ALA A 82 -0.50 3.74 2.06
C ALA A 82 -1.87 3.56 2.72
N PHE A 83 -1.95 2.78 3.80
CA PHE A 83 -3.19 2.60 4.56
C PHE A 83 -3.54 3.84 5.40
N LEU A 84 -2.53 4.56 5.89
CA LEU A 84 -2.70 5.77 6.71
C LEU A 84 -2.84 7.07 5.90
N SER A 85 -2.59 7.05 4.58
CA SER A 85 -2.64 8.26 3.76
C SER A 85 -4.05 8.77 3.47
N GLU A 86 -5.07 7.93 3.64
CA GLU A 86 -6.47 8.25 3.37
C GLU A 86 -7.39 7.53 4.36
N PRO A 87 -8.63 8.01 4.57
CA PRO A 87 -9.61 7.28 5.38
C PRO A 87 -9.84 5.87 4.82
N ILE A 88 -10.26 4.94 5.69
CA ILE A 88 -10.36 3.51 5.39
C ILE A 88 -11.23 3.19 4.17
N GLY A 89 -12.30 3.98 3.95
CA GLY A 89 -13.21 3.84 2.80
C GLY A 89 -13.70 2.41 2.61
N GLU A 90 -13.78 1.99 1.34
CA GLU A 90 -14.25 0.68 0.88
C GLU A 90 -13.09 -0.30 0.59
N LYS A 91 -11.91 -0.07 1.18
CA LYS A 91 -10.73 -0.92 0.99
C LYS A 91 -11.01 -2.36 1.42
N ASP A 92 -10.47 -3.31 0.66
CA ASP A 92 -10.53 -4.72 1.06
C ASP A 92 -9.62 -5.01 2.25
N VAL A 93 -9.91 -6.09 2.98
CA VAL A 93 -9.12 -6.48 4.16
C VAL A 93 -7.64 -6.72 3.84
N ALA A 94 -7.32 -7.12 2.61
CA ALA A 94 -5.95 -7.33 2.13
C ALA A 94 -5.11 -6.04 2.07
N TRP A 95 -5.71 -4.85 2.16
CA TRP A 95 -5.00 -3.57 2.21
C TRP A 95 -4.41 -3.26 3.59
N VAL A 96 -4.88 -3.95 4.64
CA VAL A 96 -4.37 -3.76 6.00
C VAL A 96 -2.95 -4.31 6.08
N ASP A 97 -2.02 -3.52 6.63
CA ASP A 97 -0.64 -3.98 6.81
C ASP A 97 -0.59 -5.20 7.74
N GLY A 98 0.26 -6.16 7.43
CA GLY A 98 0.30 -7.44 8.13
C GLY A 98 -0.75 -8.47 7.73
N ILE A 99 -1.62 -8.20 6.76
CA ILE A 99 -2.51 -9.22 6.19
C ILE A 99 -1.86 -9.83 4.94
N SER A 100 -1.53 -11.12 5.01
CA SER A 100 -1.11 -11.91 3.83
C SER A 100 -2.31 -12.31 2.98
N CYS A 101 -2.04 -12.80 1.76
CA CYS A 101 -3.10 -13.31 0.88
C CYS A 101 -3.84 -14.50 1.50
N GLU A 102 -3.12 -15.38 2.20
CA GLU A 102 -3.71 -16.54 2.89
C GLU A 102 -4.61 -16.10 4.05
N LEU A 103 -4.12 -15.18 4.89
CA LEU A 103 -4.92 -14.62 5.98
C LEU A 103 -6.13 -13.83 5.45
N ALA A 104 -5.99 -13.11 4.34
CA ALA A 104 -7.09 -12.41 3.69
C ALA A 104 -8.19 -13.38 3.24
N ILE A 105 -7.84 -14.54 2.69
CA ILE A 105 -8.81 -15.58 2.31
C ILE A 105 -9.56 -16.06 3.56
N ASN A 106 -8.84 -16.40 4.64
CA ASN A 106 -9.47 -16.84 5.89
C ASN A 106 -10.42 -15.78 6.47
N LEU A 107 -10.01 -14.50 6.44
CA LEU A 107 -10.82 -13.38 6.89
C LEU A 107 -12.10 -13.23 6.06
N VAL A 108 -11.99 -13.28 4.72
CA VAL A 108 -13.15 -13.21 3.81
C VAL A 108 -14.11 -14.38 4.06
N THR A 109 -13.60 -15.61 4.24
CA THR A 109 -14.43 -16.78 4.58
C THR A 109 -15.19 -16.62 5.89
N LYS A 110 -14.65 -15.83 6.84
CA LYS A 110 -15.28 -15.50 8.12
C LYS A 110 -16.18 -14.26 8.05
N GLY A 111 -16.32 -13.62 6.89
CA GLY A 111 -17.14 -12.41 6.70
C GLY A 111 -16.41 -11.09 6.87
N PHE A 112 -15.09 -11.10 7.06
CA PHE A 112 -14.23 -9.91 7.13
C PHE A 112 -13.65 -9.57 5.75
N ASN A 113 -14.51 -9.24 4.79
CA ASN A 113 -14.09 -8.91 3.42
C ASN A 113 -13.49 -7.50 3.30
N LYS A 114 -14.00 -6.55 4.09
CA LYS A 114 -13.57 -5.14 4.05
C LYS A 114 -12.74 -4.75 5.26
N ALA A 115 -11.81 -3.82 5.05
CA ALA A 115 -10.93 -3.32 6.11
C ALA A 115 -11.72 -2.66 7.25
N TYR A 116 -12.82 -1.95 6.94
CA TYR A 116 -13.67 -1.33 7.96
C TYR A 116 -14.41 -2.36 8.84
N VAL A 117 -14.68 -3.58 8.34
CA VAL A 117 -15.28 -4.66 9.13
C VAL A 117 -14.26 -5.19 10.14
N LEU A 118 -13.01 -5.40 9.70
CA LEU A 118 -11.92 -5.79 10.59
C LEU A 118 -11.60 -4.70 11.63
N LEU A 119 -11.63 -3.44 11.21
CA LEU A 119 -11.53 -2.29 12.11
C LEU A 119 -12.66 -2.30 13.15
N GLY A 120 -13.90 -2.56 12.73
CA GLY A 120 -15.05 -2.68 13.63
C GLY A 120 -14.82 -3.72 14.73
N GLN A 121 -14.24 -4.88 14.38
CA GLN A 121 -13.85 -5.89 15.36
C GLN A 121 -12.76 -5.40 16.32
N PHE A 122 -11.75 -4.69 15.82
CA PHE A 122 -10.71 -4.08 16.65
C PHE A 122 -11.27 -3.05 17.62
N LEU A 123 -12.26 -2.25 17.20
CA LEU A 123 -12.96 -1.29 18.04
C LEU A 123 -13.85 -1.97 19.10
N LEU A 124 -14.49 -3.09 18.74
CA LEU A 124 -15.28 -3.90 19.68
C LEU A 124 -14.41 -4.46 20.81
N MET A 125 -13.15 -4.79 20.52
CA MET A 125 -12.13 -5.18 21.50
C MET A 125 -11.46 -3.98 22.18
N HIS A 126 -12.12 -2.82 22.24
CA HIS A 126 -11.63 -1.60 22.89
C HIS A 126 -10.25 -1.14 22.41
N LYS A 127 -9.90 -1.37 21.14
CA LYS A 127 -8.56 -1.10 20.57
C LYS A 127 -7.43 -1.82 21.31
N ASN A 128 -7.74 -2.91 22.01
CA ASN A 128 -6.77 -3.71 22.76
C ASN A 128 -5.98 -4.61 21.80
N GLU A 129 -4.73 -4.23 21.54
CA GLU A 129 -3.84 -4.97 20.64
C GLU A 129 -3.67 -6.43 21.05
N ALA A 130 -3.50 -6.72 22.34
CA ALA A 130 -3.23 -8.07 22.82
C ALA A 130 -4.47 -8.98 22.72
N GLU A 131 -5.66 -8.41 22.89
CA GLU A 131 -6.92 -9.15 22.70
C GLU A 131 -7.19 -9.42 21.22
N PHE A 132 -7.02 -8.40 20.38
CA PHE A 132 -7.14 -8.54 18.93
C PHE A 132 -6.12 -9.52 18.35
N GLN A 133 -4.86 -9.46 18.79
CA GLN A 133 -3.83 -10.39 18.35
C GLN A 133 -4.20 -11.84 18.68
N ARG A 134 -4.65 -12.11 19.92
CA ARG A 134 -5.09 -13.45 20.31
C ARG A 134 -6.30 -13.90 19.49
N TRP A 135 -7.25 -13.00 19.25
CA TRP A 135 -8.44 -13.29 18.44
C TRP A 135 -8.09 -13.62 16.99
N ILE A 136 -7.29 -12.80 16.30
CA ILE A 136 -7.01 -13.03 14.88
C ILE A 136 -6.15 -14.28 14.66
N ILE A 137 -5.27 -14.61 15.61
CA ILE A 137 -4.52 -15.87 15.60
C ILE A 137 -5.48 -17.06 15.77
N CYS A 138 -6.30 -17.04 16.83
CA CYS A 138 -7.16 -18.17 17.19
C CYS A 138 -8.33 -18.38 16.20
N CYS A 139 -8.96 -17.30 15.74
CA CYS A 139 -10.19 -17.35 14.96
C CYS A 139 -9.97 -17.27 13.45
N CYS A 140 -8.87 -16.66 13.00
CA CYS A 140 -8.59 -16.42 11.57
C CYS A 140 -7.31 -17.11 11.08
N GLY A 141 -6.55 -17.76 11.97
CA GLY A 141 -5.33 -18.49 11.60
C GLY A 141 -4.15 -17.58 11.27
N ALA A 142 -4.12 -16.34 11.79
CA ALA A 142 -2.97 -15.46 11.61
C ALA A 142 -1.74 -15.97 12.36
N THR A 143 -0.57 -15.67 11.83
CA THR A 143 0.69 -15.82 12.57
C THR A 143 0.86 -14.68 13.58
N GLU A 144 1.74 -14.88 14.58
CA GLU A 144 2.03 -13.85 15.58
C GLU A 144 2.57 -12.55 14.95
N CYS A 145 3.35 -12.65 13.86
CA CYS A 145 3.86 -11.49 13.14
C CYS A 145 2.72 -10.69 12.49
N GLU A 146 1.85 -11.37 11.74
CA GLU A 146 0.70 -10.75 11.07
C GLU A 146 -0.26 -10.12 12.07
N ALA A 147 -0.50 -10.79 13.20
CA ALA A 147 -1.33 -10.28 14.27
C ALA A 147 -0.77 -8.97 14.86
N ARG A 148 0.54 -8.92 15.13
CA ARG A 148 1.22 -7.71 15.64
C ARG A 148 1.20 -6.58 14.61
N GLN A 149 1.47 -6.89 13.35
CA GLN A 149 1.48 -5.89 12.28
C GLN A 149 0.07 -5.31 12.01
N SER A 150 -0.94 -6.17 11.90
CA SER A 150 -2.33 -5.75 11.67
C SER A 150 -2.91 -4.95 12.84
N SER A 151 -2.68 -5.37 14.08
CA SER A 151 -3.09 -4.59 15.27
C SER A 151 -2.40 -3.22 15.32
N THR A 152 -1.09 -3.16 15.05
CA THR A 152 -0.35 -1.89 14.96
C THR A 152 -0.93 -1.00 13.86
N CYS A 153 -1.22 -1.57 12.68
CA CYS A 153 -1.82 -0.85 11.56
C CYS A 153 -3.15 -0.22 11.92
N LEU A 154 -4.07 -1.00 12.51
CA LEU A 154 -5.38 -0.52 12.91
C LEU A 154 -5.29 0.51 14.04
N LYS A 155 -4.34 0.34 14.98
CA LYS A 155 -4.09 1.31 16.06
C LYS A 155 -3.58 2.65 15.53
N GLU A 156 -2.58 2.64 14.65
CA GLU A 156 -2.07 3.88 14.05
C GLU A 156 -3.16 4.53 13.17
N TRP A 157 -3.98 3.75 12.47
CA TRP A 157 -5.12 4.28 11.72
C TRP A 157 -6.14 4.95 12.64
N CYS A 158 -6.48 4.31 13.77
CA CYS A 158 -7.32 4.92 14.79
C CYS A 158 -6.73 6.24 15.29
N ALA A 159 -5.41 6.32 15.51
CA ALA A 159 -4.76 7.54 15.97
C ALA A 159 -4.74 8.68 14.93
N CYS A 160 -4.95 8.35 13.65
CA CYS A 160 -5.01 9.34 12.56
C CYS A 160 -6.43 9.82 12.25
N PHE A 161 -7.44 8.96 12.39
CA PHE A 161 -8.78 9.20 11.87
C PHE A 161 -9.93 9.11 12.90
N LEU A 162 -9.67 8.72 14.15
CA LEU A 162 -10.65 8.68 15.26
C LEU A 162 -10.18 9.54 16.44
#